data_AF-A0A4S4K8C9-F1
#
_entry.id   AF-A0A4S4K8C9-F1
#
_cell.length_a   1.000
_cell.length_b   1.000
_cell.length_c   1.000
_cell.angle_alpha   90.00
_cell.angle_beta   90.00
_cell.angle_gamma   90.00
#
_symmetry.space_group_name_H-M   'P 1'
#
loop_
_entity.id
_entity.type
_entity.pdbx_description
1 polymer ?
#
loop_
_entity_poly.entity_id
_entity_poly.type
_entity_poly.pdbx_seq_one_letter_code
_entity_poly.pdbx_strand_id
1 'polypeptide(L)' 'MFYRYLQRQAHEQPVIFYSCLIGLIGPLIVVTVPPIRKSMGWQYAERLPTTYPVPNRPRVQLTGYDD' A
#
# COMPACT_ATOMS: atom_id res chain seq x y z
N MET A 1 23.62 7.84 27.22
CA MET A 1 22.56 7.49 28.19
C MET A 1 21.48 6.61 27.54
N PHE A 2 20.94 6.99 26.38
CA PHE A 2 19.85 6.26 25.68
C PHE A 2 20.22 4.86 25.16
N TYR A 3 21.38 4.69 24.52
CA TYR A 3 21.83 3.37 24.00
C TYR A 3 21.91 2.29 25.08
N ARG A 4 22.49 2.62 26.25
CA ARG A 4 22.60 1.69 27.38
C ARG A 4 21.23 1.30 27.94
N TYR A 5 20.24 2.19 27.86
CA TYR A 5 18.87 1.90 28.29
C TYR A 5 18.18 0.94 27.32
N LEU A 6 18.26 1.18 26.01
CA LEU A 6 17.71 0.26 25.00
C LEU A 6 18.36 -1.12 25.08
N GLN A 7 19.68 -1.16 25.24
CA GLN A 7 20.42 -2.41 25.41
C GLN A 7 19.94 -3.17 26.67
N ARG A 8 19.75 -2.48 27.79
CA ARG A 8 19.22 -3.08 29.01
C ARG A 8 17.81 -3.63 28.82
N GLN A 9 16.92 -2.88 28.19
CA GLN A 9 15.54 -3.32 27.89
C GLN A 9 15.50 -4.54 26.96
N ALA A 10 16.39 -4.59 25.96
CA ALA A 10 16.52 -5.73 25.06
C ALA A 10 16.95 -7.02 25.79
N HIS A 11 17.72 -6.92 26.87
CA HIS A 11 18.17 -8.08 27.67
C HIS A 11 17.23 -8.43 28.83
N GLU A 12 16.69 -7.43 29.55
CA GLU A 12 15.83 -7.66 30.73
C GLU A 12 14.39 -8.01 30.34
N GLN A 13 13.86 -7.44 29.27
CA GLN A 13 12.48 -7.65 28.81
C GLN A 13 12.43 -7.81 27.27
N PRO A 14 13.06 -8.87 26.73
CA PRO A 14 13.23 -9.02 25.28
C PRO A 14 11.90 -9.04 24.53
N VAL A 15 10.87 -9.71 25.08
CA VAL A 15 9.57 -9.84 24.41
C VAL A 15 8.94 -8.47 24.18
N ILE A 16 8.82 -7.64 25.21
CA ILE A 16 8.20 -6.31 25.11
C ILE A 16 9.00 -5.43 24.15
N PHE A 17 10.33 -5.44 24.29
CA PHE A 17 11.21 -4.63 23.47
C PHE A 17 11.09 -4.96 21.97
N TYR A 18 11.25 -6.23 21.61
CA TYR A 18 11.22 -6.64 20.21
C TYR A 18 9.80 -6.63 19.62
N SER A 19 8.76 -6.91 20.41
CA SER A 19 7.37 -6.76 19.95
C SER A 19 7.04 -5.33 19.55
N CYS A 20 7.43 -4.34 20.35
CA CYS A 20 7.24 -2.92 20.00
C CYS A 20 8.06 -2.54 18.76
N LEU A 21 9.30 -3.01 18.68
CA LEU A 21 10.20 -2.66 17.58
C LEU A 21 9.70 -3.23 16.24
N ILE A 22 9.30 -4.51 16.21
CA ILE A 22 8.71 -5.15 15.03
C ILE A 22 7.35 -4.51 14.69
N GLY A 23 6.54 -4.22 15.70
CA GLY A 23 5.25 -3.53 15.53
C GLY A 23 5.39 -2.15 14.91
N LEU A 24 6.45 -1.40 15.24
CA LEU A 24 6.74 -0.08 14.65
C LEU A 24 7.39 -0.16 13.26
N ILE A 25 8.16 -1.21 12.97
CA ILE A 25 8.78 -1.41 11.65
C ILE A 25 7.70 -1.48 10.55
N GLY A 26 6.55 -2.13 10.79
CA GLY A 26 5.47 -2.24 9.81
C GLY A 26 4.97 -0.88 9.29
N PRO A 27 4.45 0.01 10.16
CA PRO A 27 4.05 1.36 9.78
C PRO A 27 5.18 2.19 9.16
N LEU A 28 6.41 2.05 9.66
CA LEU A 28 7.57 2.72 9.07
C LEU A 28 7.78 2.33 7.61
N ILE A 29 7.72 1.02 7.31
CA ILE A 29 7.85 0.50 5.95
C ILE A 29 6.71 1.01 5.06
N VAL A 30 5.47 1.04 5.56
CA VAL A 30 4.30 1.56 4.81
C VAL A 30 4.50 3.01 4.40
N VAL A 31 5.14 3.84 5.21
CA VAL A 31 5.39 5.26 4.88
C VAL A 31 6.63 5.43 4.00
N THR A 32 7.69 4.68 4.26
CA THR A 32 9.01 4.89 3.63
C THR A 32 9.18 4.17 2.30
N VAL A 33 8.63 2.97 2.14
CA VAL A 33 8.87 2.14 0.95
C VAL A 33 8.10 2.61 -0.30
N PRO A 34 6.82 3.03 -0.24
CA PRO A 34 6.11 3.49 -1.43
C PRO A 34 6.78 4.63 -2.22
N PRO A 35 7.29 5.72 -1.59
CA PRO A 35 7.97 6.77 -2.35
C PRO A 35 9.26 6.28 -3.01
N ILE A 36 10.01 5.39 -2.35
CA ILE A 36 11.22 4.77 -2.91
C ILE A 36 10.87 3.90 -4.11
N ARG A 37 9.83 3.07 -4.01
CA ARG A 37 9.40 2.23 -5.15
C ARG A 37 8.94 3.09 -6.32
N LYS A 38 8.22 4.19 -6.06
CA LYS A 38 7.76 5.12 -7.10
C LYS A 38 8.93 5.81 -7.81
N SER A 39 10.01 6.17 -7.10
CA SER A 39 11.20 6.77 -7.73
C SER A 39 11.99 5.76 -8.57
N MET A 40 11.89 4.46 -8.27
CA MET A 40 12.45 3.37 -9.08
C MET A 40 11.59 3.00 -10.30
N GLY A 41 10.57 3.79 -10.63
CA GLY A 41 9.71 3.56 -11.79
C GLY A 41 8.60 2.54 -11.58
N TRP A 42 8.38 2.07 -10.34
CA TRP A 42 7.24 1.21 -10.04
C TRP A 42 5.93 2.02 -10.11
N GLN A 43 4.96 1.51 -10.87
CA GLN A 43 3.63 2.09 -11.01
C GLN A 43 2.58 1.12 -10.48
N TYR A 44 1.48 1.68 -9.95
CA TYR A 44 0.32 0.90 -9.54
C TYR A 44 -0.37 0.31 -10.77
N ALA A 45 -0.94 -0.89 -10.61
CA ALA A 45 -1.82 -1.45 -11.62
C ALA A 45 -3.07 -0.56 -11.77
N GLU A 46 -3.55 -0.42 -13.00
CA GLU A 46 -4.81 0.26 -13.29
C GLU A 46 -5.97 -0.45 -12.57
N ARG A 47 -6.98 0.31 -12.16
CA ARG A 47 -8.10 -0.26 -11.40
C ARG A 47 -8.95 -1.13 -12.33
N LEU A 48 -9.11 -2.41 -11.96
CA LEU A 48 -9.99 -3.31 -12.69
C LEU A 48 -11.45 -2.79 -12.67
N PRO A 49 -12.18 -2.90 -13.79
CA PRO A 49 -13.57 -2.49 -13.83
C PRO A 49 -14.40 -3.43 -12.94
N THR A 50 -15.11 -2.84 -11.97
CA THR A 50 -16.03 -3.58 -11.08
C THR A 50 -17.43 -3.69 -11.67
N THR A 51 -17.67 -3.05 -12.82
CA THR A 51 -18.99 -2.93 -13.45
C THR A 51 -18.80 -2.86 -14.96
N TYR A 52 -19.86 -3.17 -15.71
CA TYR A 52 -19.84 -3.01 -17.15
C TYR A 52 -19.44 -1.58 -17.54
N PRO A 53 -18.39 -1.39 -18.36
CA PRO A 53 -17.91 -0.06 -18.71
C PRO A 53 -18.88 0.58 -19.70
N VAL A 54 -19.84 1.34 -19.19
CA VAL A 54 -20.76 2.11 -20.02
C VAL A 54 -19.99 3.29 -20.63
N PRO A 55 -19.94 3.43 -21.97
CA PRO A 55 -19.29 4.56 -22.60
C PRO A 55 -19.97 5.87 -22.20
N ASN A 56 -19.19 6.88 -21.80
CA ASN A 56 -19.69 8.22 -21.51
C ASN A 56 -19.94 9.00 -22.82
N ARG A 57 -20.93 8.56 -23.60
CA ARG A 57 -21.32 9.20 -24.86
C ARG A 57 -22.84 9.21 -25.03
N PRO A 58 -23.41 10.17 -25.79
CA PRO A 58 -24.83 10.15 -26.16
C PRO A 58 -25.21 8.86 -26.91
N ARG A 59 -26.49 8.49 -26.83
CA ARG A 59 -27.02 7.37 -27.61
C ARG A 59 -26.94 7.71 -29.09
N VAL A 60 -26.56 6.70 -29.88
CA VAL A 60 -26.51 6.77 -31.34
C VAL A 60 -27.54 5.79 -31.87
N GLN A 61 -28.34 6.22 -32.84
CA GLN A 61 -29.26 5.34 -33.54
C GLN A 61 -28.44 4.37 -34.40
N LEU A 62 -28.67 3.07 -34.21
CA LEU A 62 -28.02 2.00 -34.97
C LEU A 62 -29.07 1.43 -35.94
N THR A 63 -28.66 1.11 -37.16
CA THR A 63 -29.50 0.49 -38.19
C THR A 63 -28.92 -0.87 -38.58
N GLY A 64 -29.74 -1.80 -39.07
CA GLY A 64 -29.25 -3.08 -39.65
C GLY A 64 -29.47 -4.33 -38.81
N TYR A 65 -30.32 -4.24 -37.78
CA TYR A 65 -30.89 -5.36 -37.04
C TYR A 65 -32.41 -5.17 -36.84
N ASP A 66 -33.03 -4.40 -37.74
CA ASP A 66 -34.48 -4.25 -37.80
C ASP A 66 -35.08 -5.58 -38.33
N ASP A 67 -36.28 -5.96 -37.87
CA ASP A 67 -36.94 -7.25 -38.19
C ASP A 67 -37.07 -7.56 -39.69
#